data_AF-A0A6J4LDZ1-F1
#
_entry.id   AF-A0A6J4LDZ1-F1
#
_cell.length_a   1.000
_cell.length_b   1.000
_cell.length_c   1.000
_cell.angle_alpha   90.00
_cell.angle_beta   90.00
_cell.angle_gamma   90.00
#
_symmetry.space_group_name_H-M   'P 1'
#
loop_
_entity.id
_entity.type
_entity.pdbx_description
1 polymer ?
#
loop_
_entity_poly.entity_id
_entity_poly.type
_entity_poly.pdbx_seq_one_letter_code
_entity_poly.pdbx_strand_id
1 'polypeptide(L)'
;MPTPVQTLKSIHKQLNDLSISDAQAQLLGQFFEQSIALLEAFQNPGHDLFELQKRTILKALQGELALYREGYWGKTNRVDRINGFMVARGQLHLLLSQTLVACQFRNDAARRNSFWARLHF
;
A
#
# COMPACT_ATOMS: atom_id res chain seq x y z
N MET A 1 1.35 -4.14 19.41
CA MET A 1 1.29 -4.43 17.96
C MET A 1 1.47 -3.12 17.18
N PRO A 2 2.18 -3.11 16.05
CA PRO A 2 2.35 -1.90 15.24
C PRO A 2 1.00 -1.40 14.72
N THR A 3 0.84 -0.07 14.64
CA THR A 3 -0.35 0.52 14.02
C THR A 3 -0.35 0.26 12.50
N PRO A 4 -1.52 0.23 11.83
CA PRO A 4 -1.58 0.10 10.38
C PRO A 4 -0.68 1.10 9.62
N VAL A 5 -0.58 2.34 10.13
CA VAL A 5 0.32 3.37 9.58
C VAL A 5 1.80 2.98 9.71
N GLN A 6 2.21 2.43 10.86
CA GLN A 6 3.58 1.99 11.08
C GLN A 6 3.92 0.79 10.19
N THR A 7 3.00 -0.15 10.01
CA THR A 7 3.17 -1.28 9.11
C THR A 7 3.33 -0.81 7.67
N LEU A 8 2.45 0.08 7.18
CA LEU A 8 2.56 0.65 5.83
C LEU A 8 3.86 1.43 5.62
N LYS A 9 4.35 2.17 6.63
CA LYS A 9 5.66 2.87 6.56
C LYS A 9 6.84 1.89 6.48
N SER A 10 6.76 0.78 7.20
CA SER A 10 7.79 -0.26 7.13
C SER A 10 7.85 -0.89 5.75
N ILE A 11 6.68 -1.22 5.18
CA ILE A 11 6.57 -1.77 3.82
C ILE A 11 7.12 -0.77 2.80
N HIS A 12 6.74 0.51 2.91
CA HIS A 12 7.25 1.57 2.05
C HIS A 12 8.79 1.67 2.06
N LYS A 13 9.41 1.51 3.23
CA LYS A 13 10.87 1.51 3.37
C LYS A 13 11.53 0.30 2.69
N GLN A 14 10.90 -0.87 2.75
CA GLN A 14 11.41 -2.11 2.14
C GLN A 14 11.45 -2.04 0.61
N LEU A 15 10.62 -1.20 -0.02
CA LEU A 15 10.61 -1.04 -1.49
C LEU A 15 11.86 -0.37 -2.07
N ASN A 16 12.73 0.22 -1.25
CA ASN A 16 13.91 0.96 -1.71
C ASN A 16 15.16 0.09 -1.91
N ASP A 17 15.15 -1.20 -1.57
CA ASP A 17 16.28 -2.12 -1.82
C ASP A 17 16.26 -2.64 -3.28
N LEU A 18 17.42 -2.71 -3.93
CA LEU A 18 17.58 -2.67 -5.40
C LEU A 18 18.26 -3.90 -6.04
N SER A 19 18.38 -5.02 -5.32
CA SER A 19 19.21 -6.17 -5.75
C SER A 19 18.46 -7.32 -6.47
N ILE A 20 17.92 -7.07 -7.66
CA ILE A 20 16.86 -7.89 -8.29
C ILE A 20 17.20 -9.38 -8.49
N SER A 21 16.41 -10.26 -7.86
CA SER A 21 16.35 -11.72 -8.09
C SER A 21 14.90 -12.22 -8.18
N ASP A 22 14.67 -13.41 -8.72
CA ASP A 22 13.33 -14.03 -8.78
C ASP A 22 12.69 -14.19 -7.38
N ALA A 23 13.53 -14.42 -6.35
CA ALA A 23 13.09 -14.43 -4.95
C ALA A 23 12.56 -13.06 -4.49
N GLN A 24 13.17 -11.96 -4.94
CA GLN A 24 12.69 -10.61 -4.63
C GLN A 24 11.43 -10.21 -5.39
N ALA A 25 11.27 -10.71 -6.61
CA ALA A 25 10.02 -10.60 -7.34
C ALA A 25 8.86 -11.26 -6.57
N GLN A 26 9.07 -12.47 -6.05
CA GLN A 26 8.10 -13.10 -5.15
C GLN A 26 7.84 -12.28 -3.87
N LEU A 27 8.88 -11.71 -3.26
CA LEU A 27 8.71 -10.83 -2.11
C LEU A 27 7.84 -9.62 -2.44
N LEU A 28 8.00 -8.99 -3.62
CA LEU A 28 7.12 -7.90 -4.06
C LEU A 28 5.66 -8.35 -4.16
N GLY A 29 5.39 -9.52 -4.75
CA GLY A 29 4.04 -10.10 -4.80
C GLY A 29 3.43 -10.31 -3.40
N GLN A 30 4.22 -10.87 -2.47
CA GLN A 30 3.80 -11.03 -1.07
C GLN A 30 3.55 -9.66 -0.39
N PHE A 31 4.34 -8.64 -0.71
CA PHE A 31 4.13 -7.29 -0.17
C PHE A 31 2.85 -6.64 -0.67
N PHE A 32 2.48 -6.82 -1.95
CA PHE A 32 1.20 -6.39 -2.47
C PHE A 32 0.04 -7.04 -1.71
N GLU A 33 0.09 -8.36 -1.51
CA GLU A 33 -0.94 -9.12 -0.78
C GLU A 33 -1.09 -8.65 0.67
N GLN A 34 0.03 -8.47 1.38
CA GLN A 34 0.03 -7.94 2.74
C GLN A 34 -0.58 -6.54 2.83
N SER A 35 -0.30 -5.69 1.83
CA SER A 35 -0.81 -4.32 1.76
C SER A 35 -2.34 -4.31 1.54
N ILE A 36 -2.83 -5.18 0.66
CA ILE A 36 -4.27 -5.36 0.40
C ILE A 36 -4.98 -5.84 1.67
N ALA A 37 -4.49 -6.92 2.30
CA ALA A 37 -5.12 -7.49 3.48
C ALA A 37 -5.21 -6.48 4.65
N LEU A 38 -4.16 -5.68 4.85
CA LEU A 38 -4.14 -4.65 5.88
C LEU A 38 -5.14 -3.52 5.60
N LEU A 39 -5.31 -3.14 4.33
CA LEU A 39 -6.28 -2.13 3.91
C LEU A 39 -7.72 -2.62 3.99
N GLU A 40 -7.98 -3.88 3.63
CA GLU A 40 -9.30 -4.51 3.74
C GLU A 40 -9.76 -4.62 5.20
N ALA A 41 -8.84 -5.01 6.10
CA ALA A 41 -9.12 -5.10 7.53
C ALA A 41 -9.39 -3.72 8.17
N PHE A 42 -9.02 -2.63 7.52
CA PHE A 42 -9.21 -1.29 8.03
C PHE A 42 -10.61 -0.77 7.71
N GLN A 43 -11.44 -0.60 8.74
CA GLN A 43 -12.80 -0.02 8.61
C GLN A 43 -12.90 1.32 9.34
N ASN A 44 -13.60 2.28 8.72
CA ASN A 44 -13.93 3.54 9.37
C ASN A 44 -15.46 3.81 9.30
N PRO A 45 -16.21 3.52 10.38
CA PRO A 45 -17.68 3.53 10.37
C PRO A 45 -18.34 4.92 10.29
N GLY A 46 -17.66 5.97 9.83
CA GLY A 46 -18.25 7.32 9.72
C GLY A 46 -17.61 8.23 8.67
N HIS A 47 -16.95 7.67 7.65
CA HIS A 47 -16.22 8.50 6.69
C HIS A 47 -16.33 7.95 5.24
N ASP A 48 -17.42 8.28 4.57
CA ASP A 48 -17.72 7.81 3.21
C ASP A 48 -16.62 8.14 2.19
N LEU A 49 -16.01 9.33 2.30
CA LEU A 49 -14.89 9.73 1.45
C LEU A 49 -13.67 8.83 1.65
N PHE A 50 -13.44 8.36 2.87
CA PHE A 50 -12.33 7.46 3.18
C PHE A 50 -12.61 6.08 2.62
N GLU A 51 -13.81 5.55 2.82
CA GLU A 51 -14.21 4.24 2.27
C GLU A 51 -14.21 4.25 0.73
N LEU A 52 -14.59 5.36 0.10
CA LEU A 52 -14.49 5.56 -1.34
C LEU A 52 -13.02 5.54 -1.82
N GLN A 53 -12.14 6.33 -1.19
CA GLN A 53 -10.71 6.35 -1.53
C GLN A 53 -10.06 4.99 -1.30
N LYS A 54 -10.40 4.32 -0.19
CA LYS A 54 -9.93 2.96 0.15
C LYS A 54 -10.30 1.97 -0.94
N ARG A 55 -11.56 1.98 -1.41
CA ARG A 55 -12.02 1.10 -2.51
C ARG A 55 -11.26 1.36 -3.80
N THR A 56 -11.05 2.63 -4.16
CA THR A 56 -10.29 3.00 -5.37
C THR A 56 -8.84 2.49 -5.29
N ILE A 57 -8.19 2.69 -4.15
CA ILE A 57 -6.80 2.25 -3.93
C ILE A 57 -6.71 0.71 -3.92
N LEU A 58 -7.64 0.02 -3.25
CA LEU A 58 -7.71 -1.44 -3.23
C LEU A 58 -7.87 -2.02 -4.64
N LYS A 59 -8.78 -1.45 -5.43
CA LYS A 59 -9.00 -1.86 -6.82
C LYS A 59 -7.74 -1.66 -7.67
N ALA A 60 -7.04 -0.54 -7.49
CA ALA A 60 -5.78 -0.29 -8.19
C ALA A 60 -4.69 -1.28 -7.79
N LEU A 61 -4.48 -1.52 -6.49
CA LEU A 61 -3.50 -2.48 -5.99
C LEU A 61 -3.77 -3.91 -6.48
N GLN A 62 -5.03 -4.34 -6.48
CA GLN A 62 -5.44 -5.66 -6.99
C GLN A 62 -5.21 -5.79 -8.50
N GLY A 63 -5.51 -4.73 -9.27
CA GLY A 63 -5.25 -4.69 -10.70
C GLY A 63 -3.76 -4.80 -11.04
N GLU A 64 -2.91 -4.04 -10.34
CA GLU A 64 -1.46 -4.11 -10.53
C GLU A 64 -0.87 -5.46 -10.11
N LEU A 65 -1.38 -6.09 -9.04
CA LEU A 65 -0.97 -7.43 -8.64
C LEU A 65 -1.31 -8.49 -9.71
N ALA A 66 -2.48 -8.38 -10.34
CA ALA A 66 -2.88 -9.28 -11.44
C ALA A 66 -1.97 -9.09 -12.66
N LEU A 67 -1.76 -7.84 -13.09
CA LEU A 67 -0.86 -7.51 -14.20
C LEU A 67 0.58 -7.96 -13.93
N TYR A 68 1.05 -7.81 -12.70
CA TYR A 68 2.37 -8.28 -12.28
C TYR A 68 2.47 -9.80 -12.37
N ARG A 69 1.50 -10.55 -11.84
CA ARG A 69 1.48 -12.02 -11.90
C ARG A 69 1.42 -12.52 -13.35
N GLU A 70 0.55 -11.97 -14.18
CA GLU A 70 0.40 -12.41 -15.57
C GLU A 70 1.61 -11.98 -16.43
N GLY A 71 2.06 -10.73 -16.28
CA GLY A 71 3.10 -10.13 -17.10
C GLY A 71 4.53 -10.50 -16.72
N TYR A 72 4.83 -10.75 -15.44
CA TYR A 72 6.19 -11.13 -15.01
C TYR A 72 6.48 -12.61 -15.29
N TRP A 73 5.55 -13.51 -14.95
CA TRP A 73 5.73 -14.96 -15.12
C TRP A 73 5.60 -15.41 -16.58
N GLY A 74 4.89 -14.65 -17.42
CA GLY A 74 4.78 -14.90 -18.86
C GLY A 74 5.99 -14.45 -19.70
N LYS A 75 6.93 -13.66 -19.14
CA LYS A 75 8.09 -13.14 -19.88
C LYS A 75 9.27 -14.10 -19.87
N THR A 76 9.86 -14.36 -21.02
CA THR A 76 11.04 -15.23 -21.18
C THR A 76 12.37 -14.49 -21.00
N ASN A 77 12.41 -13.18 -21.25
CA ASN A 77 13.62 -12.37 -21.15
C ASN A 77 13.80 -11.74 -19.75
N ARG A 78 15.00 -11.91 -19.17
CA ARG A 78 15.40 -11.33 -17.87
C ARG A 78 15.29 -9.81 -17.84
N VAL A 79 15.62 -9.12 -18.93
CA VAL A 79 15.53 -7.65 -19.01
C VAL A 79 14.07 -7.20 -18.92
N ASP A 80 13.16 -7.91 -19.58
CA ASP A 80 11.74 -7.55 -19.57
C ASP A 80 11.07 -7.86 -18.22
N ARG A 81 11.56 -8.88 -17.51
CA ARG A 81 11.20 -9.17 -16.11
C ARG A 81 11.67 -8.06 -15.17
N ILE A 82 12.93 -7.62 -15.31
CA ILE A 82 13.50 -6.50 -14.54
C ILE A 82 12.69 -5.22 -14.78
N ASN A 83 12.40 -4.88 -16.03
CA ASN A 83 11.59 -3.71 -16.36
C ASN A 83 10.17 -3.81 -15.80
N GLY A 84 9.52 -4.98 -15.93
CA GLY A 84 8.19 -5.21 -15.35
C GLY A 84 8.18 -5.06 -13.82
N PHE A 85 9.21 -5.58 -13.15
CA PHE A 85 9.40 -5.42 -11.71
C PHE A 85 9.57 -3.95 -11.31
N MET A 86 10.41 -3.19 -12.04
CA MET A 86 10.66 -1.78 -11.76
C MET A 86 9.40 -0.92 -11.89
N VAL A 87 8.57 -1.20 -12.91
CA VAL A 87 7.28 -0.53 -13.13
C VAL A 87 6.29 -0.86 -11.99
N ALA A 88 6.08 -2.15 -11.70
CA ALA A 88 5.17 -2.59 -10.64
C ALA A 88 5.57 -2.02 -9.27
N ARG A 89 6.88 -1.98 -8.98
CA ARG A 89 7.41 -1.36 -7.77
C ARG A 89 7.12 0.15 -7.69
N GLY A 90 7.27 0.86 -8.80
CA GLY A 90 6.97 2.30 -8.87
C GLY A 90 5.49 2.60 -8.62
N GLN A 91 4.59 1.82 -9.22
CA GLN A 91 3.15 1.94 -9.00
C GLN A 91 2.77 1.59 -7.56
N LEU A 92 3.35 0.52 -6.98
CA LEU A 92 3.13 0.17 -5.58
C LEU A 92 3.56 1.30 -4.64
N HIS A 93 4.73 1.89 -4.90
CA HIS A 93 5.24 3.00 -4.11
C HIS A 93 4.27 4.19 -4.11
N LEU A 94 3.72 4.53 -5.27
CA LEU A 94 2.72 5.60 -5.42
C LEU A 94 1.44 5.28 -4.62
N LEU A 95 0.90 4.08 -4.80
CA LEU A 95 -0.35 3.64 -4.15
C LEU A 95 -0.18 3.58 -2.62
N LEU A 96 0.95 3.06 -2.12
CA LEU A 96 1.25 3.05 -0.70
C LEU A 96 1.43 4.46 -0.13
N SER A 97 2.02 5.38 -0.88
CA SER A 97 2.18 6.78 -0.45
C SER A 97 0.82 7.46 -0.31
N GLN A 98 -0.08 7.27 -1.28
CA GLN A 98 -1.47 7.76 -1.21
C GLN A 98 -2.21 7.16 -0.01
N THR A 99 -2.01 5.87 0.24
CA THR A 99 -2.57 5.16 1.39
C THR A 99 -2.07 5.74 2.71
N LEU A 100 -0.75 5.96 2.83
CA LEU A 100 -0.13 6.55 4.01
C LEU A 100 -0.68 7.93 4.32
N VAL A 101 -0.91 8.75 3.29
CA VAL A 101 -1.53 10.08 3.44
C VAL A 101 -2.96 9.94 3.95
N ALA A 102 -3.80 9.09 3.34
CA ALA A 102 -5.17 8.84 3.79
C ALA A 102 -5.21 8.34 5.25
N CYS A 103 -4.28 7.46 5.63
CA CYS A 103 -4.15 6.98 7.01
C CYS A 103 -3.46 7.98 7.97
N GLN A 104 -2.78 9.02 7.49
CA GLN A 104 -2.20 10.08 8.33
C GLN A 104 -3.20 11.19 8.64
N PHE A 105 -4.06 11.56 7.69
CA PHE A 105 -5.20 12.46 7.94
C PHE A 105 -6.05 11.97 9.14
N ARG A 106 -6.15 10.65 9.34
CA ARG A 106 -6.73 9.98 10.53
C ARG A 106 -6.06 10.38 11.85
N ASN A 107 -4.72 10.41 11.93
CA ASN A 107 -4.03 10.72 13.19
C ASN A 107 -4.23 12.18 13.60
N ASP A 108 -4.26 13.09 12.63
CA ASP A 108 -4.48 14.50 12.90
C ASP A 108 -5.95 14.81 13.19
N ALA A 109 -6.90 14.20 12.47
CA ALA A 109 -8.33 14.37 12.74
C ALA A 109 -8.73 13.79 14.10
N ALA A 110 -8.25 12.60 14.46
CA ALA A 110 -8.47 12.01 15.78
C ALA A 110 -7.81 12.84 16.90
N ARG A 111 -6.59 13.35 16.68
CA ARG A 111 -5.93 14.28 17.63
C ARG A 111 -6.72 15.58 17.80
N ARG A 112 -7.16 16.21 16.71
CA ARG A 112 -7.95 17.46 16.76
C ARG A 112 -9.27 17.24 17.49
N ASN A 113 -10.01 16.18 17.20
CA ASN A 113 -11.25 15.87 17.91
C ASN A 113 -11.00 15.59 19.41
N SER A 114 -9.90 14.91 19.76
CA SER A 114 -9.53 14.70 21.17
C SER A 114 -9.07 15.98 21.88
N PHE A 115 -8.47 16.93 21.15
CA PHE A 115 -8.01 18.21 21.67
C PHE A 115 -9.20 19.13 21.97
N TRP A 116 -10.15 19.24 21.05
CA TRP A 116 -11.39 20.00 21.28
C TRP A 116 -12.27 19.36 22.36
N ALA A 117 -12.35 18.03 22.43
CA ALA A 117 -13.07 17.33 23.50
C ALA A 117 -12.45 17.55 24.90
N ARG A 118 -11.16 17.88 24.99
CA ARG A 118 -10.46 18.20 26.25
C ARG A 118 -10.52 19.68 26.65
N LEU A 119 -10.88 20.57 25.72
CA LEU A 119 -11.02 22.01 25.95
C LEU A 119 -12.42 22.43 26.42
N HIS A 120 -13.38 21.50 26.46
CA HIS A 120 -14.74 21.71 26.94
C HIS A 120 -14.97 21.23 28.40
N PHE A 121 -13.93 21.25 29.23
CA PHE A 121 -14.04 21.10 30.69
C PHE A 121 -13.42 22.30 31.40
#